data_AF-A0AAQ1SRK4-F1
#
_entry.id   AF-A0AAQ1SRK4-F1
#
_cell.length_a   1.000
_cell.length_b   1.000
_cell.length_c   1.000
_cell.angle_alpha   90.00
_cell.angle_beta   90.00
_cell.angle_gamma   90.00
#
_symmetry.space_group_name_H-M   'P 1'
#
loop_
_entity.id
_entity.type
_entity.pdbx_description
1 polymer ?
#
loop_
_entity_poly.entity_id
_entity_poly.type
_entity_poly.pdbx_seq_one_letter_code
_entity_poly.pdbx_strand_id
1 'polypeptide(L)' 'MVVKALSVVRRGAPEAQTLYEETEDSVRRREQAAELRKAGAMGVTTDGRPTKKQRRQIHQLHGSFD' A
#
# COMPACT_ATOMS: atom_id res chain seq x y z
N MET A 1 -1.80 16.07 -10.97
CA MET A 1 -0.72 16.06 -11.98
C MET A 1 -1.08 17.01 -13.10
N VAL A 2 -0.06 17.59 -13.73
CA VAL A 2 -0.19 18.46 -14.91
C VAL A 2 0.70 17.89 -16.02
N VAL A 3 0.16 17.83 -17.24
CA VAL A 3 0.91 17.40 -18.43
C VAL A 3 1.81 18.54 -18.89
N LYS A 4 3.11 18.27 -19.09
CA LYS A 4 4.08 19.25 -19.59
C LYS A 4 4.38 19.08 -21.07
N ALA A 5 4.40 17.84 -21.54
CA ALA A 5 4.63 17.51 -22.93
C ALA A 5 3.96 16.19 -23.30
N LEU A 6 3.78 15.96 -24.60
CA LEU A 6 3.33 14.69 -25.15
C LEU A 6 4.48 14.02 -25.87
N SER A 7 4.62 12.71 -25.69
CA SER A 7 5.53 11.87 -26.45
C SER A 7 4.75 10.68 -27.01
N VAL A 8 4.99 10.38 -28.28
CA VAL A 8 4.45 9.19 -28.95
C VAL A 8 5.36 7.97 -28.76
N VAL A 9 6.52 8.13 -28.14
CA VAL A 9 7.50 7.07 -27.91
C VAL A 9 7.73 6.89 -26.41
N ARG A 10 7.66 5.64 -25.94
CA ARG A 10 8.02 5.30 -24.56
C ARG A 10 9.55 5.38 -24.40
N ARG A 11 10.00 6.09 -23.38
CA ARG A 11 11.41 6.32 -23.08
C ARG A 11 11.82 5.78 -21.71
N GLY A 12 13.12 5.87 -21.42
CA GLY A 12 13.67 5.51 -20.10
C GLY A 12 13.09 6.38 -18.98
N ALA A 13 13.25 5.92 -17.74
CA ALA A 13 12.64 6.56 -16.58
C ALA A 13 12.99 8.06 -16.43
N PRO A 14 14.25 8.51 -16.59
CA PRO A 14 14.58 9.93 -16.45
C PRO A 14 13.89 10.79 -17.51
N GLU A 15 13.85 10.32 -18.76
CA GLU A 15 13.21 11.05 -19.86
C GLU A 15 11.68 11.11 -19.69
N ALA A 16 11.05 9.99 -19.31
CA ALA A 16 9.60 9.92 -19.12
C ALA A 16 9.11 10.81 -17.98
N GLN A 17 9.91 11.00 -16.93
CA GLN A 17 9.56 11.89 -15.80
C GLN A 17 9.40 13.35 -16.23
N THR A 18 10.11 13.81 -17.26
CA THR A 18 10.00 15.20 -17.74
C THR A 18 8.66 15.54 -18.41
N LEU A 19 7.86 14.53 -18.77
CA LEU A 19 6.60 14.72 -19.51
C LEU A 19 5.44 15.20 -18.62
N TYR A 20 5.58 15.11 -17.30
CA TYR A 20 4.56 15.52 -16.35
C TYR A 20 5.18 16.15 -15.12
N GLU A 21 4.40 16.99 -14.46
CA GLU A 21 4.73 17.49 -13.13
C GLU A 21 3.63 17.09 -12.16
N GLU A 22 4.05 16.67 -10.97
CA GLU A 22 3.09 16.41 -9.91
C GLU A 22 2.61 17.73 -9.28
N THR A 23 1.30 17.82 -9.03
CA THR A 23 0.72 18.97 -8.33
C THR A 23 1.01 18.88 -6.84
N GLU A 24 1.23 20.01 -6.18
CA GLU A 24 1.42 20.08 -4.72
C GLU A 24 0.32 19.35 -3.94
N ASP A 25 -0.93 19.49 -4.35
CA ASP A 25 -2.07 18.78 -3.74
C ASP A 25 -1.96 17.25 -3.83
N SER A 26 -1.35 16.75 -4.90
CA SER A 26 -1.12 15.31 -5.09
C SER A 26 0.03 14.82 -4.21
N VAL A 27 1.10 15.62 -4.11
CA VAL A 27 2.22 15.36 -3.19
C VAL A 27 1.73 15.28 -1.75
N ARG A 28 1.00 16.32 -1.29
CA ARG A 28 0.46 16.39 0.08
C ARG A 28 -0.44 15.20 0.41
N ARG A 29 -1.36 14.82 -0.49
CA ARG A 29 -2.23 13.65 -0.28
C ARG A 29 -1.43 12.35 -0.17
N ARG A 30 -0.37 12.19 -0.96
CA ARG A 30 0.47 10.98 -0.89
C ARG A 30 1.24 10.93 0.42
N GLU A 31 1.80 12.05 0.85
CA GLU A 31 2.52 12.17 2.13
C GLU A 31 1.58 11.86 3.30
N GLN A 32 0.41 12.48 3.35
CA GLN A 32 -0.61 12.20 4.36
C GLN A 32 -1.01 10.72 4.37
N ALA A 33 -1.24 10.11 3.20
CA ALA A 33 -1.55 8.69 3.12
C ALA A 33 -0.38 7.80 3.59
N ALA A 34 0.87 8.20 3.35
CA ALA A 34 2.05 7.51 3.84
C ALA A 34 2.19 7.62 5.36
N GLU A 35 1.93 8.79 5.93
CA GLU A 35 1.88 9.03 7.37
C GLU A 35 0.80 8.19 8.05
N LEU A 36 -0.41 8.17 7.49
CA LEU A 36 -1.51 7.34 7.98
C LEU A 36 -1.18 5.85 7.92
N ARG A 37 -0.54 5.38 6.85
CA ARG A 37 -0.06 3.98 6.78
C ARG A 37 0.99 3.70 7.84
N LYS A 38 1.95 4.61 8.04
CA LYS A 38 2.99 4.47 9.08
C LYS A 38 2.38 4.46 10.48
N ALA A 39 1.39 5.31 10.74
CA ALA A 39 0.66 5.34 12.01
C ALA A 39 -0.21 4.10 12.21
N GLY A 40 -0.95 3.67 11.19
CA GLY A 40 -1.81 2.47 11.24
C GLY A 40 -1.03 1.15 11.34
N ALA A 41 0.19 1.09 10.78
CA ALA A 41 1.09 -0.05 10.92
C ALA A 41 1.55 -0.28 12.38
N MET A 42 1.44 0.73 13.25
CA MET A 42 1.73 0.58 14.68
C MET A 42 0.63 -0.14 15.46
N GLY A 43 -0.59 -0.28 14.90
CA GLY A 43 -1.76 -0.80 15.62
C GLY A 43 -2.19 -2.23 15.25
N VAL A 44 -1.80 -2.75 14.09
CA VAL A 44 -2.21 -4.08 13.61
C VAL A 44 -0.97 -4.92 13.31
N THR A 45 -0.39 -5.51 14.35
CA THR A 45 0.52 -6.64 14.19
C THR A 45 -0.31 -7.91 14.10
N THR A 46 -0.32 -8.57 12.95
CA THR A 46 -0.75 -9.98 12.92
C THR A 46 0.44 -10.82 13.37
N ASP A 47 0.24 -11.83 14.20
CA ASP A 47 1.28 -12.79 14.61
C ASP A 47 1.79 -13.67 13.44
N GLY A 48 1.54 -13.24 12.20
CA GLY A 48 1.84 -13.96 10.98
C GLY A 48 0.94 -15.18 10.78
N ARG A 49 1.45 -16.17 10.06
CA ARG A 49 0.73 -17.41 9.78
C ARG A 49 0.55 -18.21 11.09
N PRO A 50 -0.67 -18.66 11.43
CA PRO A 50 -0.89 -19.47 12.62
C PRO A 50 0.01 -20.71 12.67
N THR A 51 0.67 -20.90 13.81
CA THR A 51 1.41 -22.12 14.13
C THR A 51 0.48 -23.33 14.08
N LYS A 52 1.06 -24.54 14.01
CA LYS A 52 0.29 -25.80 13.99
C LYS A 52 -0.66 -25.91 15.20
N LYS A 53 -0.24 -25.44 16.38
CA LYS A 53 -1.06 -25.44 17.61
C LYS A 53 -2.22 -24.45 17.51
N GLN A 54 -1.94 -23.20 17.14
CA GLN A 54 -2.98 -22.17 16.96
C GLN A 54 -4.01 -22.58 15.92
N ARG A 55 -3.57 -23.18 14.81
CA ARG A 55 -4.49 -23.69 13.77
C ARG A 55 -5.43 -24.77 14.32
N ARG A 56 -4.92 -25.71 15.12
CA ARG A 56 -5.75 -26.73 15.79
C ARG A 56 -6.76 -26.09 16.75
N GLN A 57 -6.37 -25.08 17.51
CA GLN A 57 -7.25 -24.35 18.43
C GLN A 57 -8.35 -23.58 17.68
N ILE A 58 -8.00 -22.91 16.58
CA ILE A 58 -8.96 -22.24 15.69
C ILE A 58 -9.99 -23.24 15.15
N HIS A 59 -9.55 -24.42 14.69
CA HIS A 59 -10.46 -25.47 14.25
C HIS A 59 -11.35 -26.01 15.37
N GLN A 60 -10.85 -26.10 16.62
CA GLN A 60 -11.65 -26.50 17.78
C GLN A 60 -12.71 -25.46 18.14
N LEU A 61 -12.37 -24.16 18.09
CA LEU A 61 -13.29 -23.05 18.37
C LEU A 61 -14.36 -22.89 17.28
N HIS A 62 -14.03 -23.19 16.03
CA HIS A 62 -15.00 -23.14 14.93
C HIS A 62 -15.85 -24.41 14.80
N GLY A 63 -15.38 -25.56 15.32
CA GLY A 63 -16.10 -26.83 15.26
C GLY A 63 -17.10 -27.07 16.39
N SER A 64 -17.28 -26.11 17.30
CA SER A 64 -18.24 -26.18 18.42
C SER A 64 -19.54 -25.40 18.16
N PHE A 65 -19.80 -25.01 16.92
CA PHE A 65 -21.03 -24.31 16.49
C PHE A 65 -21.92 -25.13 15.53
N ASP A 66 -21.74 -26.47 15.51
CA ASP A 66 -22.69 -27.43 14.94
C ASP A 66 -23.31 -28.28 16.06
#